data_AF-A0A7M4A617-F1
#
_entry.id   AF-A0A7M4A617-F1
#
_cell.length_a   1.000
_cell.length_b   1.000
_cell.length_c   1.000
_cell.angle_alpha   90.00
_cell.angle_beta   90.00
_cell.angle_gamma   90.00
#
_symmetry.space_group_name_H-M   'P 1'
#
loop_
_entity.id
_entity.type
_entity.pdbx_description
1 polymer ?
#
loop_
_entity_poly.entity_id
_entity_poly.type
_entity_poly.pdbx_seq_one_letter_code
_entity_poly.pdbx_strand_id
1 'polypeptide(L)'
;MILRGDFLEIQWITVNPGKVYVGSDNRSIIFGGIGPRHEVKIDYEFEISFLPVFREDASEMLSSSDYHIASESEWELAFQQDLISGNNELEELSDRIRGSYWSKYCDGRSFIEDDWIMKTARTWNSGNVSASPINKDNNSEYIRLVKRPSNDMFTTESPQLPESSNKSRLILEESTISLIFGIIPSFLWAHFNASEGYILEGWLNLVFGGIFIGISTVIFWRPKTKSWRIGNNCGRMK
;
A
#
# COMPACT_ATOMS: atom_id res chain seq x y z
N MET A 1 -38.45 -18.81 20.32
CA MET A 1 -37.11 -19.21 20.77
C MET A 1 -36.47 -19.96 19.62
N ILE A 2 -35.76 -19.25 18.74
CA ILE A 2 -35.05 -19.84 17.60
C ILE A 2 -33.59 -19.94 18.05
N LEU A 3 -33.09 -21.16 18.14
CA LEU A 3 -31.71 -21.47 18.45
C LEU A 3 -30.83 -20.92 17.31
N ARG A 4 -30.12 -19.80 17.54
CA ARG A 4 -28.96 -19.41 16.73
C ARG A 4 -27.81 -20.29 17.19
N GLY A 5 -27.54 -21.34 16.44
CA GLY A 5 -26.50 -22.31 16.73
C GLY A 5 -26.04 -22.99 15.46
N ASP A 6 -25.68 -22.21 14.45
CA ASP A 6 -24.88 -22.68 13.32
C ASP A 6 -23.61 -21.83 13.34
N PHE A 7 -22.54 -22.34 13.97
CA PHE A 7 -21.21 -21.84 13.68
C PHE A 7 -20.98 -22.11 12.19
N LEU A 8 -20.86 -21.06 11.38
CA LEU A 8 -20.39 -21.20 10.00
C LEU A 8 -19.05 -21.94 10.07
N GLU A 9 -19.02 -23.18 9.57
CA GLU A 9 -17.80 -23.95 9.49
C GLU A 9 -16.86 -23.23 8.53
N ILE A 10 -15.84 -22.56 9.08
CA ILE A 10 -14.88 -21.80 8.30
C ILE A 10 -14.09 -22.79 7.46
N GLN A 11 -14.19 -22.66 6.14
CA GLN A 11 -13.35 -23.38 5.22
C GLN A 11 -11.93 -22.80 5.25
N TRP A 12 -10.99 -23.61 5.73
CA TRP A 12 -9.56 -23.30 5.76
C TRP A 12 -8.86 -23.81 4.51
N ILE A 13 -7.95 -23.01 3.97
CA ILE A 13 -7.12 -23.36 2.82
C ILE A 13 -5.66 -23.11 3.16
N THR A 14 -4.81 -24.09 2.87
CA THR A 14 -3.37 -23.99 3.02
C THR A 14 -2.77 -23.13 1.92
N VAL A 15 -2.00 -22.11 2.30
CA VAL A 15 -1.27 -21.22 1.39
C VAL A 15 0.21 -21.57 1.43
N ASN A 16 0.77 -21.86 0.25
CA ASN A 16 2.17 -22.22 0.15
C ASN A 16 3.08 -20.98 0.32
N PRO A 17 4.29 -21.15 0.86
CA PRO A 17 5.31 -20.09 0.88
C PRO A 17 5.53 -19.46 -0.50
N GLY A 18 5.85 -18.17 -0.53
CA GLY A 18 6.00 -17.46 -1.79
C GLY A 18 6.44 -16.01 -1.66
N LYS A 19 6.42 -15.31 -2.79
CA LYS A 19 6.80 -13.90 -2.88
C LYS A 19 5.65 -13.10 -3.49
N VAL A 20 5.39 -11.94 -2.91
CA VAL A 20 4.38 -10.99 -3.41
C VAL A 20 4.93 -9.58 -3.46
N TYR A 21 4.25 -8.71 -4.20
CA TYR A 21 4.54 -7.28 -4.20
C TYR A 21 3.40 -6.53 -3.54
N VAL A 22 3.71 -5.74 -2.53
CA VAL A 22 2.76 -4.87 -1.82
C VAL A 22 3.12 -3.41 -2.09
N GLY A 23 2.11 -2.54 -2.07
CA GLY A 23 2.27 -1.09 -2.27
C GLY A 23 2.42 -0.64 -3.72
N SER A 24 2.55 0.67 -3.91
CA SER A 24 2.51 1.35 -5.20
C SER A 24 3.85 1.96 -5.59
N ASP A 25 4.18 1.87 -6.88
CA ASP A 25 5.28 2.59 -7.51
C ASP A 25 4.82 3.92 -8.15
N ASN A 26 3.51 4.14 -8.24
CA ASN A 26 2.92 5.35 -8.76
C ASN A 26 2.73 6.37 -7.65
N ARG A 27 3.30 7.57 -7.84
CA ARG A 27 3.26 8.72 -6.91
C ARG A 27 2.19 9.76 -7.27
N SER A 28 1.40 9.55 -8.32
CA SER A 28 0.33 10.49 -8.66
C SER A 28 -0.77 10.50 -7.60
N ILE A 29 -1.48 11.62 -7.41
CA ILE A 29 -2.55 11.69 -6.41
C ILE A 29 -3.75 10.83 -6.81
N ILE A 30 -4.18 10.88 -8.06
CA ILE A 30 -5.42 10.21 -8.51
C ILE A 30 -5.22 8.71 -8.75
N PHE A 31 -4.08 8.33 -9.34
CA PHE A 31 -3.82 6.95 -9.77
C PHE A 31 -2.77 6.23 -8.92
N GLY A 32 -2.22 6.90 -7.91
CA GLY A 32 -1.19 6.34 -7.03
C GLY A 32 -1.82 5.67 -5.82
N GLY A 33 -1.18 4.58 -5.37
CA GLY A 33 -1.47 3.97 -4.08
C GLY A 33 -0.39 4.30 -3.05
N ILE A 34 -0.51 3.66 -1.89
CA ILE A 34 0.45 3.82 -0.79
C ILE A 34 1.76 3.15 -1.17
N GLY A 35 2.85 3.90 -1.09
CA GLY A 35 4.18 3.43 -1.46
C GLY A 35 5.09 3.18 -0.25
N PRO A 36 6.30 2.66 -0.49
CA PRO A 36 6.79 2.21 -1.80
C PRO A 36 6.27 0.82 -2.17
N ARG A 37 6.27 0.49 -3.46
CA ARG A 37 6.09 -0.89 -3.92
C ARG A 37 7.30 -1.73 -3.53
N HIS A 38 7.09 -2.88 -2.89
CA HIS A 38 8.15 -3.71 -2.34
C HIS A 38 7.80 -5.19 -2.40
N GLU A 39 8.83 -6.03 -2.58
CA GLU A 39 8.73 -7.49 -2.47
C GLU A 39 8.64 -7.90 -1.00
N VAL A 40 7.71 -8.79 -0.70
CA VAL A 40 7.56 -9.49 0.58
C VAL A 40 7.79 -10.97 0.32
N LYS A 41 8.61 -11.63 1.12
CA LYS A 41 8.88 -13.06 1.03
C LYS A 41 8.31 -13.75 2.26
N ILE A 42 7.29 -14.56 2.05
CA ILE A 42 6.63 -15.35 3.09
C ILE A 42 7.23 -16.75 3.01
N ASP A 43 8.08 -17.08 3.99
CA ASP A 43 8.83 -18.34 4.04
C ASP A 43 8.15 -19.43 4.89
N TYR A 44 6.90 -19.19 5.30
CA TYR A 44 6.10 -20.13 6.07
C TYR A 44 4.80 -20.49 5.34
N GLU A 45 4.34 -21.71 5.59
CA GLU A 45 2.99 -22.14 5.25
C GLU A 45 2.01 -21.61 6.31
N PHE A 46 0.82 -21.24 5.89
CA PHE A 46 -0.25 -20.81 6.77
C PHE A 46 -1.61 -21.25 6.21
N GLU A 47 -2.63 -21.29 7.07
CA GLU A 47 -4.01 -21.49 6.66
C GLU A 47 -4.75 -20.16 6.62
N ILE A 48 -5.62 -19.96 5.64
CA ILE A 48 -6.47 -18.76 5.51
C ILE A 48 -7.93 -19.16 5.28
N SER A 49 -8.86 -18.34 5.77
CA SER A 49 -10.28 -18.54 5.47
C SER A 49 -10.56 -18.29 3.98
N PHE A 50 -11.26 -19.22 3.32
CA PHE A 50 -11.59 -19.13 1.89
C PHE A 50 -12.45 -17.88 1.59
N LEU A 51 -13.47 -17.63 2.42
CA LEU A 51 -14.32 -16.45 2.37
C LEU A 51 -13.98 -15.47 3.52
N PRO A 52 -14.32 -14.17 3.39
CA PRO A 52 -14.32 -13.26 4.51
C PRO A 52 -15.29 -13.75 5.59
N VAL A 53 -14.92 -13.52 6.85
CA VAL A 53 -15.70 -13.92 8.03
C VAL A 53 -16.27 -12.68 8.70
N PHE A 54 -17.51 -12.78 9.18
CA PHE A 54 -18.14 -11.71 9.94
C PHE A 54 -17.39 -11.51 11.28
N ARG A 55 -17.07 -10.26 11.61
CA ARG A 55 -16.19 -9.91 12.72
C ARG A 55 -16.71 -10.42 14.06
N GLU A 56 -18.02 -10.34 14.26
CA GLU A 56 -18.71 -10.77 15.46
C GLU A 56 -18.55 -12.28 15.67
N ASP A 57 -18.68 -13.06 14.59
CA ASP A 57 -18.53 -14.52 14.61
C ASP A 57 -17.07 -14.94 14.85
N ALA A 58 -16.12 -14.14 14.36
CA ALA A 58 -14.69 -14.37 14.53
C ALA A 58 -14.14 -13.94 15.91
N SER A 59 -14.91 -13.19 16.70
CA SER A 59 -14.42 -12.57 17.95
C SER A 59 -13.96 -13.58 19.00
N GLU A 60 -14.66 -14.71 19.12
CA GLU A 60 -14.27 -15.81 20.01
C GLU A 60 -12.97 -16.47 19.56
N MET A 61 -12.81 -16.70 18.26
CA MET A 61 -11.61 -17.32 17.68
C MET A 61 -10.38 -16.43 17.85
N LEU A 62 -10.52 -15.13 17.58
CA LEU A 62 -9.47 -14.13 17.75
C LEU A 62 -9.03 -13.95 19.21
N SER A 63 -9.80 -14.45 20.19
CA SER A 63 -9.40 -14.45 21.60
C SER A 63 -8.38 -15.55 21.93
N SER A 64 -8.19 -16.52 21.04
CA SER A 64 -7.14 -17.53 21.16
C SER A 64 -5.88 -17.10 20.40
N SER A 65 -4.73 -17.67 20.77
CA SER A 65 -3.42 -17.32 20.20
C SER A 65 -3.21 -17.77 18.76
N ASP A 66 -4.06 -18.67 18.27
CA ASP A 66 -3.79 -19.45 17.06
C ASP A 66 -4.42 -18.81 15.81
N TYR A 67 -5.32 -17.84 16.00
CA TYR A 67 -6.02 -17.14 14.93
C TYR A 67 -5.68 -15.67 14.93
N HIS A 68 -5.43 -15.14 13.75
CA HIS A 68 -5.14 -13.74 13.53
C HIS A 68 -5.94 -13.20 12.36
N ILE A 69 -6.02 -11.87 12.28
CA ILE A 69 -6.48 -11.20 11.07
C ILE A 69 -5.33 -11.24 10.05
N ALA A 70 -5.63 -11.61 8.80
CA ALA A 70 -4.66 -11.68 7.72
C ALA A 70 -3.89 -10.35 7.60
N SER A 71 -2.57 -10.42 7.40
CA SER A 71 -1.81 -9.25 6.92
C SER A 71 -2.12 -8.98 5.46
N GLU A 72 -1.84 -7.77 5.00
CA GLU A 72 -1.92 -7.42 3.58
C GLU A 72 -1.04 -8.34 2.72
N SER A 73 0.12 -8.73 3.24
CA SER A 73 1.05 -9.60 2.54
C SER A 73 0.53 -11.04 2.42
N GLU A 74 -0.04 -11.58 3.51
CA GLU A 74 -0.64 -12.92 3.53
C GLU A 74 -1.86 -12.98 2.62
N TRP A 75 -2.71 -11.95 2.71
CA TRP A 75 -3.88 -11.80 1.85
C TRP A 75 -3.48 -11.78 0.37
N GLU A 76 -2.48 -10.96 0.01
CA GLU A 76 -2.02 -10.82 -1.36
C GLU A 76 -1.43 -12.14 -1.89
N LEU A 77 -0.71 -12.90 -1.05
CA LEU A 77 -0.15 -14.20 -1.45
C LEU A 77 -1.25 -15.23 -1.69
N ALA A 78 -2.24 -15.30 -0.82
CA ALA A 78 -3.38 -16.18 -0.99
C ALA A 78 -4.19 -15.81 -2.25
N PHE A 79 -4.38 -14.51 -2.50
CA PHE A 79 -5.07 -14.01 -3.68
C PHE A 79 -4.33 -14.37 -4.98
N GLN A 80 -3.00 -14.17 -5.02
CA GLN A 80 -2.18 -14.51 -6.20
C GLN A 80 -2.09 -16.02 -6.49
N GLN A 81 -2.36 -16.86 -5.49
CA GLN A 81 -2.44 -18.31 -5.66
C GLN A 81 -3.87 -18.79 -6.01
N ASP A 82 -4.81 -17.86 -6.24
CA ASP A 82 -6.23 -18.15 -6.49
C ASP A 82 -6.90 -18.98 -5.38
N LEU A 83 -6.47 -18.79 -4.13
CA LEU A 83 -6.90 -19.60 -2.97
C LEU A 83 -8.03 -18.96 -2.16
N ILE A 84 -8.37 -17.70 -2.40
CA ILE A 84 -9.38 -16.97 -1.65
C ILE A 84 -10.39 -16.29 -2.56
N SER A 85 -11.60 -16.11 -2.04
CA SER A 85 -12.70 -15.45 -2.73
C SER A 85 -13.44 -14.51 -1.78
N GLY A 86 -14.31 -13.67 -2.34
CA GLY A 86 -15.29 -12.84 -1.64
C GLY A 86 -16.42 -12.45 -2.58
N ASN A 87 -17.53 -11.99 -2.00
CA ASN A 87 -18.73 -11.51 -2.68
C ASN A 87 -19.20 -10.14 -2.13
N ASN A 88 -18.67 -9.06 -2.71
CA ASN A 88 -19.08 -7.69 -2.43
C ASN A 88 -18.83 -7.21 -0.98
N GLU A 89 -17.92 -7.85 -0.25
CA GLU A 89 -17.53 -7.43 1.09
C GLU A 89 -16.34 -6.46 1.07
N LEU A 90 -16.32 -5.54 2.03
CA LEU A 90 -15.12 -4.83 2.42
C LEU A 90 -14.49 -5.64 3.56
N GLU A 91 -13.29 -6.19 3.38
CA GLU A 91 -12.61 -6.92 4.45
C GLU A 91 -11.42 -6.13 5.00
N GLU A 92 -11.41 -5.96 6.32
CA GLU A 92 -10.33 -5.31 7.04
C GLU A 92 -9.18 -6.30 7.28
N LEU A 93 -7.96 -5.85 7.00
CA LEU A 93 -6.72 -6.60 7.25
C LEU A 93 -6.04 -6.09 8.51
N SER A 94 -5.00 -6.77 8.98
CA SER A 94 -4.31 -6.44 10.24
C SER A 94 -3.39 -5.21 10.16
N ASP A 95 -2.91 -4.82 8.97
CA ASP A 95 -1.96 -3.70 8.85
C ASP A 95 -2.61 -2.35 9.19
N ARG A 96 -1.82 -1.50 9.86
CA ARG A 96 -2.16 -0.16 10.36
C ARG A 96 -1.08 0.81 9.90
N ILE A 97 -1.45 1.78 9.06
CA ILE A 97 -0.49 2.65 8.36
C ILE A 97 -0.81 4.13 8.55
N ARG A 98 0.22 4.96 8.44
CA ARG A 98 0.16 6.42 8.52
C ARG A 98 0.22 7.10 7.14
N GLY A 99 0.54 6.33 6.10
CA GLY A 99 0.62 6.82 4.71
C GLY A 99 1.81 6.30 3.91
N SER A 100 2.59 5.37 4.46
CA SER A 100 3.66 4.70 3.71
C SER A 100 3.97 3.32 4.31
N TYR A 101 4.73 2.50 3.58
CA TYR A 101 5.30 1.25 4.08
C TYR A 101 6.76 1.36 4.52
N TRP A 102 7.32 2.57 4.66
CA TRP A 102 8.70 2.70 5.14
C TRP A 102 8.87 2.03 6.51
N SER A 103 10.05 1.45 6.75
CA SER A 103 10.32 0.61 7.93
C SER A 103 9.53 -0.71 8.03
N LYS A 104 8.69 -1.08 7.05
CA LYS A 104 7.98 -2.37 7.07
C LYS A 104 8.94 -3.55 6.91
N TYR A 105 8.76 -4.58 7.74
CA TYR A 105 9.39 -5.89 7.55
C TYR A 105 8.73 -6.64 6.39
N CYS A 106 9.55 -7.27 5.56
CA CYS A 106 9.17 -7.88 4.28
C CYS A 106 9.11 -9.41 4.37
N ASP A 107 8.56 -9.91 5.47
CA ASP A 107 8.50 -11.34 5.83
C ASP A 107 7.08 -11.89 6.03
N GLY A 108 6.05 -11.09 5.75
CA GLY A 108 4.64 -11.49 5.87
C GLY A 108 3.92 -10.98 7.12
N ARG A 109 4.65 -10.53 8.15
CA ARG A 109 4.02 -10.04 9.38
C ARG A 109 3.18 -8.77 9.13
N SER A 110 2.18 -8.57 9.98
CA SER A 110 1.36 -7.36 9.99
C SER A 110 2.21 -6.12 10.24
N PHE A 111 2.05 -5.07 9.45
CA PHE A 111 2.72 -3.79 9.67
C PHE A 111 1.85 -2.85 10.51
N ILE A 112 2.36 -2.41 11.66
CA ILE A 112 1.63 -1.55 12.60
C ILE A 112 2.51 -0.36 12.94
N GLU A 113 2.13 0.83 12.47
CA GLU A 113 2.76 2.09 12.86
C GLU A 113 2.15 2.66 14.16
N ASP A 114 2.93 3.31 15.02
CA ASP A 114 2.44 3.87 16.29
C ASP A 114 1.34 4.94 16.08
N ASP A 115 1.58 5.88 15.17
CA ASP A 115 0.69 7.00 14.83
C ASP A 115 -0.17 6.70 13.60
N TRP A 116 -0.60 5.46 13.42
CA TRP A 116 -1.40 5.06 12.26
C TRP A 116 -2.73 5.85 12.19
N ILE A 117 -3.16 6.16 10.97
CA ILE A 117 -4.39 6.91 10.67
C ILE A 117 -5.39 6.11 9.81
N MET A 118 -4.94 5.01 9.19
CA MET A 118 -5.78 4.17 8.35
C MET A 118 -5.47 2.68 8.56
N LYS A 119 -6.49 1.85 8.37
CA LYS A 119 -6.42 0.39 8.32
C LYS A 119 -6.37 -0.03 6.86
N THR A 120 -5.57 -1.04 6.56
CA THR A 120 -5.61 -1.66 5.24
C THR A 120 -6.87 -2.51 5.10
N ALA A 121 -7.45 -2.51 3.91
CA ALA A 121 -8.62 -3.31 3.59
C ALA A 121 -8.72 -3.57 2.09
N ARG A 122 -9.48 -4.60 1.73
CA ARG A 122 -9.78 -4.99 0.36
C ARG A 122 -11.29 -4.98 0.16
N THR A 123 -11.74 -4.42 -0.96
CA THR A 123 -13.15 -4.50 -1.36
C THR A 123 -13.26 -5.51 -2.49
N TRP A 124 -14.10 -6.52 -2.28
CA TRP A 124 -14.56 -7.39 -3.34
C TRP A 124 -15.68 -6.69 -4.12
N ASN A 125 -15.68 -6.85 -5.44
CA ASN A 125 -16.79 -6.45 -6.29
C ASN A 125 -16.94 -7.46 -7.41
N SER A 126 -17.89 -8.38 -7.27
CA SER A 126 -18.18 -9.43 -8.25
C SER A 126 -16.92 -10.20 -8.70
N GLY A 127 -16.06 -10.58 -7.75
CA GLY A 127 -14.79 -11.29 -7.99
C GLY A 127 -13.59 -10.40 -8.32
N ASN A 128 -13.80 -9.10 -8.59
CA ASN A 128 -12.69 -8.14 -8.68
C ASN A 128 -12.32 -7.61 -7.30
N VAL A 129 -11.05 -7.26 -7.10
CA VAL A 129 -10.58 -6.69 -5.83
C VAL A 129 -9.92 -5.33 -6.03
N SER A 130 -10.20 -4.40 -5.12
CA SER A 130 -9.52 -3.12 -5.02
C SER A 130 -9.03 -2.85 -3.59
N ALA A 131 -7.93 -2.09 -3.47
CA ALA A 131 -7.49 -1.56 -2.19
C ALA A 131 -8.40 -0.40 -1.75
N SER A 132 -8.96 -0.51 -0.56
CA SER A 132 -9.95 0.44 -0.03
C SER A 132 -9.65 0.74 1.43
N PRO A 133 -8.66 1.60 1.76
CA PRO A 133 -8.26 1.84 3.14
C PRO A 133 -9.42 2.39 3.98
N ILE A 134 -9.48 1.97 5.25
CA ILE A 134 -10.51 2.37 6.19
C ILE A 134 -9.92 3.39 7.17
N ASN A 135 -10.67 4.45 7.51
CA ASN A 135 -10.25 5.40 8.53
C ASN A 135 -10.12 4.73 9.90
N LYS A 136 -9.23 5.27 10.75
CA LYS A 136 -8.96 4.77 12.10
C LYS A 136 -10.20 4.45 12.94
N ASP A 137 -11.21 5.31 12.86
CA ASP A 137 -12.42 5.25 13.69
C ASP A 137 -13.45 4.23 13.21
N ASN A 138 -13.31 3.72 11.99
CA ASN A 138 -14.25 2.77 11.39
C ASN A 138 -13.67 1.37 11.41
N ASN A 139 -14.53 0.37 11.61
CA ASN A 139 -14.18 -1.04 11.41
C ASN A 139 -14.99 -1.59 10.24
N SER A 140 -14.43 -2.57 9.55
CA SER A 140 -15.27 -3.40 8.70
C SER A 140 -15.99 -4.49 9.50
N GLU A 141 -17.19 -4.85 9.03
CA GLU A 141 -17.95 -6.03 9.46
C GLU A 141 -17.28 -7.33 9.03
N TYR A 142 -16.46 -7.31 7.97
CA TYR A 142 -15.76 -8.50 7.50
C TYR A 142 -14.26 -8.41 7.73
N ILE A 143 -13.67 -9.56 8.07
CA ILE A 143 -12.24 -9.76 8.21
C ILE A 143 -11.86 -11.08 7.57
N ARG A 144 -10.57 -11.25 7.25
CA ARG A 144 -10.04 -12.55 6.85
C ARG A 144 -9.21 -13.15 7.96
N LEU A 145 -9.48 -14.41 8.30
CA LEU A 145 -8.75 -15.09 9.36
C LEU A 145 -7.60 -15.90 8.78
N VAL A 146 -6.49 -15.91 9.49
CA VAL A 146 -5.33 -16.75 9.22
C VAL A 146 -4.92 -17.52 10.46
N LYS A 147 -4.42 -18.74 10.27
CA LYS A 147 -3.63 -19.47 11.25
C LYS A 147 -2.21 -19.57 10.72
N ARG A 148 -1.26 -19.01 11.45
CA ARG A 148 0.15 -19.02 11.07
C ARG A 148 0.97 -19.49 12.25
N PRO A 149 2.23 -19.92 12.03
CA PRO A 149 3.08 -20.33 13.14
C PRO A 149 3.33 -19.15 14.09
N SER A 150 3.78 -19.46 15.31
CA SER A 150 3.88 -18.46 16.38
C SER A 150 4.71 -17.24 15.99
N ASN A 151 4.38 -16.10 16.60
CA ASN A 151 5.09 -14.83 16.38
C ASN A 151 6.60 -14.92 16.67
N ASP A 152 7.07 -15.94 17.37
CA ASP A 152 8.50 -16.17 17.64
C ASP A 152 9.32 -16.45 16.37
N MET A 153 8.67 -16.82 15.25
CA MET A 153 9.36 -16.94 13.95
C MET A 153 9.87 -15.58 13.43
N PHE A 154 9.22 -14.50 13.82
CA PHE A 154 9.45 -13.17 13.28
C PHE A 154 10.65 -12.48 13.96
N THR A 155 11.81 -12.51 13.30
CA THR A 155 13.05 -11.93 13.84
C THR A 155 13.30 -10.50 13.37
N THR A 156 14.09 -9.74 14.12
CA THR A 156 14.56 -8.38 13.72
C THR A 156 15.61 -8.41 12.61
N GLU A 157 16.12 -9.59 12.25
CA GLU A 157 17.06 -9.79 11.14
C GLU A 157 16.35 -9.93 9.78
N SER A 158 15.01 -9.99 9.79
CA SER A 158 14.20 -10.11 8.57
C SER A 158 14.39 -8.89 7.66
N PRO A 159 14.32 -9.05 6.33
CA PRO A 159 14.46 -7.93 5.40
C PRO A 159 13.48 -6.80 5.73
N GLN A 160 13.98 -5.58 5.86
CA GLN A 160 13.18 -4.41 6.22
C GLN A 160 13.39 -3.28 5.21
N LEU A 161 12.31 -2.58 4.88
CA LEU A 161 12.40 -1.33 4.12
C LEU A 161 13.19 -0.27 4.90
N PRO A 162 13.88 0.65 4.20
CA PRO A 162 14.56 1.74 4.89
C PRO A 162 13.56 2.64 5.62
N GLU A 163 14.06 3.42 6.58
CA GLU A 163 13.24 4.28 7.43
C GLU A 163 12.48 5.37 6.64
N SER A 164 13.01 5.81 5.50
CA SER A 164 12.35 6.80 4.67
C SER A 164 12.85 6.79 3.23
N SER A 165 12.09 7.46 2.36
CA SER A 165 12.48 7.73 0.98
C SER A 165 13.72 8.64 0.89
N ASN A 166 14.49 8.52 -0.19
CA ASN A 166 15.58 9.45 -0.50
C ASN A 166 15.03 10.85 -0.88
N LYS A 167 14.96 11.75 0.11
CA LYS A 167 14.37 13.10 -0.04
C LYS A 167 15.12 13.98 -1.05
N SER A 168 16.45 13.93 -1.08
CA SER A 168 17.25 14.78 -1.98
C SER A 168 17.01 14.41 -3.44
N ARG A 169 16.93 13.11 -3.73
CA ARG A 169 16.57 12.62 -5.06
C ARG A 169 15.16 13.06 -5.47
N LEU A 170 14.18 12.98 -4.56
CA LEU A 170 12.82 13.44 -4.83
C LEU A 170 12.78 14.95 -5.15
N ILE A 171 13.48 15.78 -4.37
CA ILE A 171 13.56 17.22 -4.63
C ILE A 171 14.17 17.51 -6.01
N LEU A 172 15.22 16.77 -6.40
CA LEU A 172 15.84 16.90 -7.73
C LEU A 172 14.87 16.50 -8.85
N GLU A 173 14.13 15.40 -8.68
CA GLU A 173 13.11 14.95 -9.63
C GLU A 173 12.02 16.02 -9.81
N GLU A 174 11.48 16.56 -8.71
CA GLU A 174 10.42 17.59 -8.76
C GLU A 174 10.93 18.92 -9.34
N SER A 175 12.19 19.29 -9.08
CA SER A 175 12.84 20.46 -9.69
C SER A 175 13.00 20.28 -11.20
N THR A 176 13.39 19.09 -11.64
CA THR A 176 13.55 18.76 -13.07
C THR A 176 12.20 18.77 -13.80
N ILE A 177 11.16 18.19 -13.18
CA ILE A 177 9.79 18.21 -13.73
C ILE A 177 9.29 19.65 -13.85
N SER A 178 9.48 20.46 -12.80
CA SER A 178 9.05 21.86 -12.81
C SER A 178 9.76 22.69 -13.86
N LEU A 179 11.04 22.41 -14.11
CA LEU A 179 11.79 23.06 -15.19
C LEU A 179 11.23 22.68 -16.57
N ILE A 180 11.05 21.39 -16.83
CA ILE A 180 10.67 20.86 -18.16
C ILE A 180 9.21 21.13 -18.51
N PHE A 181 8.27 20.90 -17.58
CA PHE A 181 6.83 21.01 -17.84
C PHE A 181 6.22 22.34 -17.42
N GLY A 182 6.96 23.13 -16.65
CA GLY A 182 6.48 24.38 -16.10
C GLY A 182 7.24 25.57 -16.66
N ILE A 183 8.47 25.78 -16.18
CA ILE A 183 9.24 27.00 -16.42
C ILE A 183 9.56 27.16 -17.91
N ILE A 184 10.17 26.15 -18.55
CA ILE A 184 10.55 26.26 -19.97
C ILE A 184 9.33 26.54 -20.85
N PRO A 185 8.20 25.80 -20.75
CA PRO A 185 6.99 26.10 -21.50
C PRO A 185 6.45 27.51 -21.25
N SER A 186 6.47 28.00 -20.01
CA SER A 186 6.03 29.37 -19.67
C SER A 186 6.85 30.44 -20.40
N PHE A 187 8.19 30.30 -20.43
CA PHE A 187 9.05 31.25 -21.14
C PHE A 187 8.90 31.14 -22.66
N LEU A 188 8.78 29.93 -23.20
CA LEU A 188 8.51 29.72 -24.63
C LEU A 188 7.20 30.37 -25.05
N TRP A 189 6.14 30.19 -24.25
CA TRP A 189 4.86 30.82 -24.52
C TRP A 189 4.96 32.35 -24.51
N ALA A 190 5.61 32.92 -23.50
CA ALA A 190 5.80 34.37 -23.38
C ALA A 190 6.64 34.94 -24.53
N HIS A 191 7.65 34.22 -25.01
CA HIS A 191 8.50 34.66 -26.12
C HIS A 191 7.71 34.90 -27.41
N PHE A 192 6.69 34.06 -27.69
CA PHE A 192 5.89 34.17 -28.91
C PHE A 192 4.63 35.03 -28.76
N ASN A 193 4.11 35.20 -27.54
CA ASN A 193 2.77 35.75 -27.33
C ASN A 193 2.72 37.01 -26.45
N ALA A 194 3.76 37.30 -25.66
CA ALA A 194 3.74 38.43 -24.74
C ALA A 194 4.20 39.73 -25.41
N SER A 195 3.86 40.87 -24.79
CA SER A 195 4.35 42.18 -25.22
C SER A 195 5.86 42.30 -25.07
N GLU A 196 6.48 43.16 -25.87
CA GLU A 196 7.90 43.51 -25.72
C GLU A 196 8.18 43.96 -24.27
N GLY A 197 9.31 43.50 -23.71
CA GLY A 197 9.70 43.79 -22.32
C GLY A 197 9.06 42.89 -21.25
N TYR A 198 7.99 42.14 -21.55
CA TYR A 198 7.28 41.32 -20.55
C TYR A 198 8.18 40.29 -19.88
N ILE A 199 9.08 39.64 -20.62
CA ILE A 199 10.02 38.66 -20.04
C ILE A 199 10.98 39.35 -19.07
N LEU A 200 11.47 40.55 -19.37
CA LEU A 200 12.45 41.24 -18.52
C LEU A 200 11.82 41.73 -17.22
N GLU A 201 10.59 42.21 -17.26
CA GLU A 201 9.88 42.75 -16.10
C GLU A 201 9.15 41.65 -15.31
N GLY A 202 8.64 40.63 -16.00
CA GLY A 202 7.75 39.61 -15.46
C GLY A 202 8.36 38.21 -15.34
N TRP A 203 9.68 38.03 -15.53
CA TRP A 203 10.32 36.70 -15.47
C TRP A 203 10.00 35.93 -14.19
N LEU A 204 9.87 36.62 -13.06
CA LEU A 204 9.58 36.01 -11.77
C LEU A 204 8.18 35.37 -11.76
N ASN A 205 7.18 36.00 -12.39
CA ASN A 205 5.84 35.43 -12.55
C ASN A 205 5.85 34.19 -13.44
N LEU A 206 6.67 34.19 -14.50
CA LEU A 206 6.84 33.03 -15.37
C LEU A 206 7.49 31.85 -14.65
N VAL A 207 8.49 32.12 -13.79
CA VAL A 207 9.12 31.10 -12.96
C VAL A 207 8.13 30.52 -11.95
N PHE A 208 7.44 31.36 -11.16
CA PHE A 208 6.49 30.88 -10.15
C PHE A 208 5.29 30.16 -10.77
N GLY A 209 4.75 30.68 -11.87
CA GLY A 209 3.69 30.01 -12.63
C GLY A 209 4.15 28.67 -13.18
N GLY A 210 5.39 28.60 -13.70
CA GLY A 210 6.01 27.36 -14.13
C GLY A 210 6.17 26.35 -13.00
N ILE A 211 6.70 26.75 -11.85
CA ILE A 211 6.82 25.88 -10.66
C ILE A 211 5.43 25.34 -10.24
N PHE A 212 4.42 26.20 -10.22
CA PHE A 212 3.05 25.81 -9.88
C PHE A 212 2.51 24.74 -10.84
N ILE A 213 2.67 24.93 -12.15
CA ILE A 213 2.26 23.94 -13.17
C ILE A 213 3.04 22.63 -12.96
N GLY A 214 4.36 22.74 -12.77
CA GLY A 214 5.27 21.62 -12.52
C GLY A 214 4.84 20.75 -11.35
N ILE A 215 4.55 21.37 -10.20
CA ILE A 215 4.06 20.68 -9.01
C ILE A 215 2.67 20.09 -9.30
N SER A 216 1.77 20.85 -9.92
CA SER A 216 0.39 20.42 -10.21
C SER A 216 0.30 19.18 -11.08
N THR A 217 1.32 18.90 -11.91
CA THR A 217 1.35 17.65 -12.68
C THR A 217 1.30 16.38 -11.82
N VAL A 218 1.64 16.45 -10.52
CA VAL A 218 1.55 15.32 -9.57
C VAL A 218 0.13 14.77 -9.44
N ILE A 219 -0.88 15.59 -9.69
CA ILE A 219 -2.28 15.19 -9.61
C ILE A 219 -2.54 13.99 -10.53
N PHE A 220 -1.98 14.04 -11.74
CA PHE A 220 -2.24 13.06 -12.81
C PHE A 220 -1.05 12.15 -13.08
N TRP A 221 0.19 12.65 -12.90
CA TRP A 221 1.37 11.93 -13.35
C TRP A 221 2.63 12.23 -12.55
N ARG A 222 3.35 11.15 -12.24
CA ARG A 222 4.76 11.19 -11.82
C ARG A 222 5.51 10.01 -12.44
N PRO A 223 6.82 10.13 -12.66
CA PRO A 223 7.67 8.98 -12.95
C PRO A 223 7.51 7.91 -11.86
N LYS A 224 7.34 6.66 -12.29
CA LYS A 224 7.24 5.52 -11.37
C LYS A 224 8.53 5.37 -10.56
N THR A 225 8.40 5.06 -9.27
CA THR A 225 9.54 4.76 -8.41
C THR A 225 10.04 3.34 -8.68
N LYS A 226 11.29 3.07 -8.30
CA LYS A 226 11.80 1.70 -8.34
C LYS A 226 11.13 0.90 -7.23
N SER A 227 10.66 -0.30 -7.57
CA SER A 227 10.18 -1.25 -6.56
C SER A 227 11.35 -1.84 -5.80
N TRP A 228 11.19 -2.01 -4.49
CA TRP A 228 12.21 -2.63 -3.66
C TRP A 228 12.13 -4.15 -3.76
N ARG A 229 13.30 -4.80 -3.80
CA ARG A 229 13.40 -6.26 -3.87
C ARG A 229 14.30 -6.78 -2.76
N ILE A 230 14.02 -7.99 -2.29
CA ILE A 230 14.89 -8.67 -1.33
C ILE A 230 16.15 -9.12 -2.07
N GLY A 231 17.31 -8.62 -1.64
CA GLY A 231 18.57 -8.97 -2.26
C GLY A 231 18.96 -10.42 -2.01
N ASN A 232 19.15 -11.20 -3.09
CA ASN A 232 19.47 -12.64 -3.07
C ASN A 232 20.62 -13.06 -2.12
N ASN A 233 21.57 -12.17 -1.81
CA ASN A 233 22.81 -12.51 -1.11
C ASN A 233 23.02 -11.77 0.23
N CYS A 234 22.09 -10.92 0.66
CA CYS A 234 22.31 -10.11 1.87
C CYS A 234 21.09 -9.91 2.76
N GLY A 235 19.91 -10.42 2.39
CA GLY A 235 18.68 -10.24 3.18
C GLY A 235 18.25 -8.77 3.35
N ARG A 236 18.86 -7.84 2.59
CA ARG A 236 18.55 -6.41 2.64
C ARG A 236 17.76 -6.01 1.40
N MET A 237 16.91 -5.01 1.57
CA MET A 237 16.15 -4.40 0.48
C MET A 237 17.08 -3.65 -0.48
N LYS A 238 16.85 -3.81 -1.79
CA LYS A 238 17.58 -3.15 -2.89
C LYS A 238 16.64 -2.47 -3.87
#